data_AF-A0A1E7ITA0-F1
#
_entry.id   AF-A0A1E7ITA0-F1
#
_cell.length_a   1.000
_cell.length_b   1.000
_cell.length_c   1.000
_cell.angle_alpha   90.00
_cell.angle_beta   90.00
_cell.angle_gamma   90.00
#
_symmetry.space_group_name_H-M   'P 1'
#
loop_
_entity.id
_entity.type
_entity.pdbx_description
1 polymer ?
#
loop_
_entity_poly.entity_id
_entity_poly.type
_entity_poly.pdbx_seq_one_letter_code
_entity_poly.pdbx_strand_id
1 'polypeptide(L)'
;IKPFKLDDVKTALCDLGINGMTVSEVRGFGRQKGHTELYRGAEYQIDFIPKVKLELVVAVDQVDAVVAAVQREACTGRIGDGKIFVTPVEQCVRIRTGETGIDSL
;
A
#
# COMPACT_ATOMS: atom_id res chain seq x y z
N ILE A 1 -3.35 1.71 -2.02
CA ILE A 1 -3.28 2.14 -3.44
C ILE A 1 -4.45 1.57 -4.24
N LYS A 2 -4.63 1.97 -5.51
CA LYS A 2 -5.55 1.30 -6.46
C LYS A 2 -5.02 -0.11 -6.80
N PRO A 3 -5.88 -1.15 -6.91
CA PRO A 3 -5.41 -2.53 -7.10
C PRO A 3 -4.50 -2.74 -8.31
N PHE A 4 -4.84 -2.16 -9.47
CA PHE A 4 -4.05 -2.32 -10.70
C PHE A 4 -2.66 -1.67 -10.65
N LYS A 5 -2.36 -0.87 -9.62
CA LYS A 5 -1.04 -0.26 -9.41
C LYS A 5 -0.09 -1.12 -8.59
N LEU A 6 -0.53 -2.29 -8.12
CA LEU A 6 0.27 -3.16 -7.27
C LEU A 6 1.58 -3.60 -7.94
N ASP A 7 1.51 -4.05 -9.20
CA ASP A 7 2.68 -4.59 -9.90
C ASP A 7 3.72 -3.49 -10.22
N ASP A 8 3.27 -2.30 -10.62
CA ASP A 8 4.14 -1.13 -10.83
C ASP A 8 4.89 -0.77 -9.54
N VAL A 9 4.16 -0.66 -8.42
CA VAL A 9 4.73 -0.31 -7.11
C VAL A 9 5.68 -1.40 -6.61
N LYS A 10 5.32 -2.67 -6.76
CA LYS A 10 6.16 -3.80 -6.37
C LYS A 10 7.49 -3.79 -7.13
N THR A 11 7.45 -3.59 -8.44
CA THR A 11 8.65 -3.53 -9.29
C THR A 11 9.59 -2.42 -8.83
N ALA A 12 9.07 -1.21 -8.64
CA ALA A 12 9.89 -0.08 -8.20
C ALA A 12 10.49 -0.27 -6.80
N LEU A 13 9.78 -0.95 -5.89
CA LEU A 13 10.32 -1.30 -4.57
C LEU A 13 11.44 -2.35 -4.67
N CYS A 14 11.28 -3.36 -5.53
CA CYS A 14 12.33 -4.36 -5.77
C CYS A 14 13.59 -3.74 -6.39
N ASP A 15 13.45 -2.78 -7.31
CA ASP A 15 14.58 -2.05 -7.89
C ASP A 15 15.35 -1.21 -6.86
N LEU A 16 14.70 -0.83 -5.75
CA LEU A 16 15.32 -0.18 -4.59
C LEU A 16 15.90 -1.18 -3.57
N GLY A 17 15.87 -2.48 -3.86
CA GLY A 17 16.36 -3.54 -2.97
C GLY A 17 15.37 -3.96 -1.87
N ILE A 18 14.11 -3.50 -1.92
CA ILE A 18 13.09 -3.89 -0.96
C ILE A 18 12.39 -5.17 -1.43
N ASN A 19 12.76 -6.28 -0.83
CA ASN A 19 12.29 -7.62 -1.23
C ASN A 19 11.19 -8.19 -0.32
N GLY A 20 10.97 -7.59 0.85
CA GLY A 20 9.96 -8.00 1.82
C GLY A 20 8.79 -7.01 1.88
N MET A 21 7.57 -7.50 1.66
CA MET A 21 6.35 -6.72 1.86
C MET A 21 5.15 -7.63 2.18
N THR A 22 4.19 -7.11 2.93
CA THR A 22 2.89 -7.74 3.15
C THR A 22 1.83 -6.99 2.37
N VAL A 23 0.97 -7.74 1.68
CA VAL A 23 -0.10 -7.18 0.85
C VAL A 23 -1.44 -7.71 1.37
N SER A 24 -2.41 -6.81 1.55
CA SER A 24 -3.78 -7.16 1.93
C SER A 24 -4.80 -6.44 1.07
N GLU A 25 -5.89 -7.13 0.77
CA GLU A 25 -7.06 -6.54 0.13
C GLU A 25 -7.91 -5.82 1.19
N VAL A 26 -8.24 -4.56 0.92
CA VAL A 26 -9.02 -3.73 1.85
C VAL A 26 -10.10 -2.96 1.10
N ARG A 27 -11.05 -2.42 1.85
CA ARG A 27 -12.12 -1.56 1.35
C ARG A 27 -11.88 -0.14 1.83
N GLY A 28 -11.82 0.82 0.91
CA GLY A 28 -11.64 2.23 1.21
C GLY A 28 -12.94 3.03 1.07
N PHE A 29 -13.17 3.95 2.00
CA PHE A 29 -14.25 4.94 1.96
C PHE A 29 -13.65 6.35 1.92
N GLY A 30 -14.26 7.30 1.21
CA GLY A 30 -13.79 8.68 1.19
C GLY A 30 -14.36 9.55 0.08
N ARG A 31 -13.58 10.55 -0.37
CA ARG A 31 -14.00 11.51 -1.41
C ARG A 31 -14.29 10.87 -2.78
N GLN A 32 -13.75 9.69 -3.01
CA GLN A 32 -14.17 8.86 -4.14
C GLN A 32 -15.56 8.32 -3.77
N LYS A 33 -16.61 9.10 -4.07
CA LYS A 33 -17.99 8.70 -3.80
C LYS A 33 -18.26 7.38 -4.51
N GLY A 34 -18.93 6.48 -3.81
CA GLY A 34 -19.52 5.28 -4.39
C GLY A 34 -20.35 5.60 -5.62
N HIS A 35 -20.31 4.72 -6.62
CA HIS A 35 -21.31 4.77 -7.68
C HIS A 35 -22.56 4.03 -7.19
N THR A 36 -23.74 4.57 -7.47
CA THR A 36 -25.00 3.84 -7.28
C THR A 36 -25.10 2.83 -8.43
N GLU A 37 -25.05 1.54 -8.11
CA GLU A 37 -25.28 0.49 -9.10
C GLU A 37 -26.70 -0.07 -8.93
N LEU A 38 -27.41 -0.22 -10.04
CA LEU A 38 -28.69 -0.92 -10.09
C LEU A 38 -28.41 -2.42 -10.13
N TYR A 39 -28.71 -3.12 -9.03
CA TYR A 39 -28.64 -4.58 -8.97
C TYR A 39 -30.04 -5.16 -8.80
N ARG A 40 -30.51 -5.90 -9.81
CA ARG A 40 -31.86 -6.52 -9.85
C ARG A 40 -33.02 -5.55 -9.54
N GLY A 41 -32.92 -4.29 -9.99
CA GLY A 41 -33.98 -3.30 -9.82
C GLY A 41 -33.99 -2.59 -8.46
N ALA A 42 -33.03 -2.87 -7.57
CA ALA A 42 -32.79 -2.09 -6.37
C ALA A 42 -31.51 -1.25 -6.53
N GLU A 43 -31.57 0.02 -6.11
CA GLU A 43 -30.39 0.89 -6.04
C GLU A 43 -29.51 0.48 -4.86
N TYR A 44 -28.28 0.06 -5.13
CA TYR A 44 -27.28 -0.16 -4.10
C TYR A 44 -26.23 0.95 -4.17
N GLN A 45 -26.10 1.70 -3.08
CA GLN A 45 -25.01 2.65 -2.92
C GLN A 45 -23.73 1.88 -2.55
N ILE A 46 -22.76 1.83 -3.46
CA ILE A 46 -21.48 1.17 -3.20
C ILE A 46 -20.58 2.12 -2.40
N ASP A 47 -20.74 2.15 -1.08
CA ASP A 47 -19.95 3.07 -0.23
C ASP A 47 -18.44 2.76 -0.25
N PHE A 48 -18.08 1.49 -0.42
CA PHE A 48 -16.70 1.02 -0.29
C PHE A 48 -16.09 0.60 -1.62
N ILE A 49 -14.88 1.11 -1.88
CA ILE A 49 -14.14 0.84 -3.11
C ILE A 49 -12.95 -0.08 -2.79
N PRO A 50 -12.74 -1.17 -3.54
CA PRO A 50 -11.58 -2.04 -3.36
C PRO A 50 -10.25 -1.28 -3.47
N LYS A 51 -9.34 -1.57 -2.55
CA LYS A 51 -7.98 -1.03 -2.49
C LYS A 51 -7.03 -2.15 -2.08
N VAL A 52 -5.76 -1.92 -2.35
CA VAL A 52 -4.67 -2.77 -1.84
C VAL A 52 -3.89 -1.99 -0.78
N LYS A 53 -3.68 -2.60 0.39
CA LYS A 53 -2.81 -2.10 1.45
C LYS A 53 -1.47 -2.83 1.36
N LEU A 54 -0.40 -2.05 1.26
CA LEU A 54 0.98 -2.54 1.31
C LEU A 54 1.57 -2.13 2.65
N GLU A 55 2.19 -3.07 3.33
CA GLU A 55 2.89 -2.88 4.60
C GLU A 55 4.31 -3.41 4.45
N LEU A 56 5.29 -2.57 4.77
CA LEU A 56 6.72 -2.88 4.67
C LEU A 56 7.45 -2.15 5.80
N VAL A 57 8.54 -2.76 6.26
CA VAL A 57 9.47 -2.17 7.23
C VAL A 57 10.79 -1.97 6.52
N VAL A 58 11.35 -0.77 6.61
CA VAL A 58 12.57 -0.37 5.91
C VAL A 58 13.50 0.37 6.85
N ALA A 59 14.79 0.42 6.50
CA ALA A 59 15.76 1.21 7.23
C ALA A 59 15.43 2.72 7.12
N VAL A 60 15.77 3.49 8.15
CA VAL A 60 15.39 4.91 8.27
C VAL A 60 15.91 5.75 7.11
N ASP A 61 17.11 5.45 6.63
CA ASP A 61 17.76 6.11 5.50
C ASP A 61 17.11 5.80 4.13
N GLN A 62 16.29 4.75 4.05
CA GLN A 62 15.56 4.37 2.83
C GLN A 62 14.13 4.94 2.77
N VAL A 63 13.61 5.49 3.88
CA VAL A 63 12.21 5.94 4.00
C VAL A 63 11.83 6.92 2.89
N ASP A 64 12.62 7.96 2.66
CA ASP A 64 12.31 8.99 1.67
C ASP A 64 12.30 8.43 0.24
N ALA A 65 13.26 7.56 -0.10
CA ALA A 65 13.34 6.91 -1.40
C ALA A 65 12.13 6.00 -1.66
N VAL A 66 11.71 5.24 -0.63
CA VAL A 66 10.55 4.35 -0.69
C VAL A 66 9.25 5.14 -0.85
N VAL A 67 9.05 6.19 -0.05
CA VAL A 67 7.86 7.05 -0.15
C VAL A 67 7.76 7.69 -1.54
N ALA A 68 8.87 8.21 -2.06
CA ALA A 68 8.92 8.82 -3.38
C ALA A 68 8.59 7.81 -4.50
N ALA A 69 9.12 6.59 -4.41
CA ALA A 69 8.83 5.53 -5.37
C ALA A 69 7.37 5.09 -5.35
N VAL A 70 6.82 4.80 -4.16
CA VAL A 70 5.41 4.41 -4.02
C VAL A 70 4.48 5.52 -4.50
N GLN A 71 4.79 6.78 -4.16
CA GLN A 71 3.99 7.92 -4.60
C GLN A 71 3.98 8.03 -6.12
N ARG A 72 5.16 7.95 -6.76
CA ARG A 72 5.30 8.08 -8.22
C ARG A 72 4.52 6.99 -8.95
N GLU A 73 4.74 5.72 -8.59
CA GLU A 73 4.15 4.59 -9.32
C GLU A 73 2.64 4.45 -9.06
N ALA A 74 2.19 4.74 -7.84
CA ALA A 74 0.77 4.66 -7.49
C ALA A 74 -0.05 5.88 -7.97
N CYS A 75 0.59 6.97 -8.37
CA CYS A 75 -0.09 8.19 -8.83
C CYS A 75 -0.69 8.00 -10.22
N THR A 76 -1.97 8.30 -10.34
CA THR A 76 -2.69 8.39 -11.62
C THR A 76 -3.22 9.80 -11.90
N GLY A 77 -3.04 10.72 -10.94
CA GLY A 77 -3.59 12.07 -10.99
C GLY A 77 -5.11 12.14 -10.78
N ARG A 78 -5.75 11.00 -10.48
CA ARG A 78 -7.21 10.91 -10.28
C ARG A 78 -7.54 10.68 -8.81
N ILE A 79 -8.72 11.14 -8.39
CA ILE A 79 -9.23 10.90 -7.04
C ILE A 79 -9.15 9.40 -6.69
N GLY A 80 -8.68 9.11 -5.48
CA GLY A 80 -8.65 7.75 -4.93
C GLY A 80 -7.35 6.97 -5.14
N ASP A 81 -6.24 7.61 -5.51
CA ASP A 81 -4.93 6.95 -5.61
C ASP A 81 -4.46 6.33 -4.28
N GLY A 82 -4.81 6.96 -3.16
CA GLY A 82 -4.62 6.43 -1.82
C GLY A 82 -3.89 7.41 -0.92
N LYS A 83 -3.23 6.87 0.11
CA LYS A 83 -2.43 7.58 1.09
C LYS A 83 -1.21 6.73 1.42
N ILE A 84 -0.14 7.38 1.85
CA ILE A 84 1.05 6.75 2.43
C ILE A 84 1.10 7.21 3.88
N PHE A 85 1.29 6.27 4.80
CA PHE A 85 1.50 6.55 6.21
C PHE A 85 2.88 6.02 6.59
N VAL A 86 3.62 6.82 7.36
CA VAL A 86 4.93 6.44 7.89
C VAL A 86 4.80 6.41 9.40
N THR A 87 5.13 5.26 9.99
CA THR A 87 5.08 5.03 11.44
C THR A 87 6.40 4.44 11.89
N PRO A 88 6.98 4.88 13.02
CA PRO A 88 8.21 4.30 13.55
C PRO A 88 7.97 2.86 14.00
N VAL A 89 8.98 2.00 13.80
CA VAL A 89 9.02 0.63 14.32
C VAL A 89 10.15 0.58 15.35
N GLU A 90 9.80 0.35 16.61
CA GLU A 90 10.79 0.33 17.70
C GLU A 90 11.70 -0.91 17.64
N GLN A 91 11.15 -2.06 17.23
CA GLN A 91 11.89 -3.30 17.13
C GLN A 91 11.32 -4.19 16.02
N CYS A 92 12.20 -4.86 15.29
CA CYS A 92 11.85 -5.94 14.36
C CYS A 92 12.68 -7.17 14.70
N VAL A 93 12.10 -8.36 14.51
CA VAL A 93 12.74 -9.66 14.79
C VAL A 93 12.40 -10.65 13.68
N ARG A 94 13.42 -11.26 13.07
CA ARG A 94 13.23 -12.29 12.05
C ARG A 94 13.00 -13.63 12.74
N ILE A 95 11.79 -14.19 12.64
CA ILE A 95 11.40 -15.43 13.35
C ILE A 95 12.36 -16.60 13.08
N ARG A 96 12.82 -16.77 11.83
CA ARG A 96 13.65 -17.90 11.42
C ARG A 96 15.06 -17.89 12.03
N THR A 97 15.66 -16.72 12.21
CA THR A 97 17.08 -16.56 12.58
C THR A 97 17.28 -15.92 13.95
N GLY A 98 16.27 -15.22 14.47
CA GLY A 98 16.36 -14.42 15.69
C GLY A 98 17.09 -13.09 15.51
N GLU A 99 17.52 -12.74 14.28
CA GLU A 99 18.10 -11.42 13.97
C GLU A 99 17.14 -10.30 14.35
N THR A 100 17.68 -9.18 14.82
CA THR A 100 16.90 -8.05 15.32
C THR A 100 17.30 -6.75 14.63
N GLY A 101 16.43 -5.74 14.74
CA GLY A 101 16.71 -4.41 14.18
C GLY A 101 16.86 -4.45 12.66
N ILE A 102 17.89 -3.79 12.12
CA ILE A 102 18.12 -3.69 10.68
C ILE A 102 18.45 -5.05 10.05
N ASP A 103 19.18 -5.93 10.76
CA ASP A 103 19.58 -7.25 10.26
C ASP A 103 18.38 -8.19 10.04
N SER A 104 17.25 -7.87 10.68
CA SER A 104 16.02 -8.65 10.57
C SER A 104 15.21 -8.39 9.30
N LEU A 105 15.52 -7.31 8.56
CA LEU A 105 14.79 -6.86 7.38
C LEU A 105 15.10 -7.69 6.12
#